data_AF-A0A6I7MPT3-F1
#
_entry.id   AF-A0A6I7MPT3-F1
#
_cell.length_a   1.000
_cell.length_b   1.000
_cell.length_c   1.000
_cell.angle_alpha   90.00
_cell.angle_beta   90.00
_cell.angle_gamma   90.00
#
_symmetry.space_group_name_H-M   'P 1'
#
loop_
_entity.id
_entity.type
_entity.pdbx_description
1 polymer ?
#
loop_
_entity_poly.entity_id
_entity_poly.type
_entity_poly.pdbx_seq_one_letter_code
_entity_poly.pdbx_strand_id
1 'polypeptide(L)'
;MKELNENTLIINDREQLKKYFRSGMLPTERHFAILIDSMFNKVDDGINKDNKDGLMIFPAGDEEILLSFYDSLKDKKASWILVNGQGETKGIILKQKGEKDPTIFFQEGGFVGIGTDKPSQKLEVAGLIASQGREGVYKKGKILADGKWHDVLTELNGCQGFEVMAHAGRKEKGKYALLHATALSTYGNSKAKISKTCAHYGFWWNRISCRWIGETKNYRLQLKTRSNYGKDAVITFRIAKLWDDSFLEE
;
A
#
# COMPACT_ATOMS: atom_id res chain seq x y z
N MET A 1 50.16 -31.62 -5.76
CA MET A 1 49.48 -30.36 -5.40
C MET A 1 48.36 -30.13 -6.39
N LYS A 2 47.11 -30.20 -5.94
CA LYS A 2 45.96 -29.67 -6.68
C LYS A 2 45.57 -28.39 -5.95
N GLU A 3 45.69 -27.26 -6.61
CA GLU A 3 45.14 -25.99 -6.13
C GLU A 3 43.63 -26.19 -5.91
N LEU A 4 43.19 -25.97 -4.67
CA LEU A 4 41.78 -25.93 -4.32
C LEU A 4 41.28 -24.52 -4.60
N ASN A 5 40.26 -24.41 -5.44
CA ASN A 5 39.47 -23.21 -5.70
C ASN A 5 39.20 -22.40 -4.42
N GLU A 6 39.56 -21.12 -4.45
CA GLU A 6 39.44 -20.13 -3.36
C GLU A 6 38.01 -19.78 -2.93
N ASN A 7 36.96 -20.47 -3.42
CA ASN A 7 35.56 -20.11 -3.12
C ASN A 7 34.69 -21.29 -2.67
N THR A 8 35.27 -22.28 -1.98
CA THR A 8 34.45 -23.27 -1.28
C THR A 8 34.17 -22.76 0.12
N LEU A 9 32.98 -22.20 0.34
CA LEU A 9 32.46 -21.90 1.69
C LEU A 9 32.51 -23.17 2.55
N ILE A 10 33.54 -23.30 3.39
CA ILE A 10 33.64 -24.37 4.39
C ILE A 10 32.78 -23.93 5.57
N ILE A 11 31.48 -24.24 5.51
CA ILE A 11 30.56 -23.96 6.61
C ILE A 11 30.68 -25.10 7.63
N ASN A 12 31.62 -24.95 8.56
CA ASN A 12 31.64 -25.81 9.75
C ASN A 12 30.55 -25.35 10.72
N ASP A 13 29.76 -26.28 11.21
CA ASP A 13 28.83 -25.95 12.29
C ASP A 13 29.60 -25.66 13.60
N ARG A 14 28.91 -25.02 14.56
CA ARG A 14 29.54 -24.65 15.83
C ARG A 14 30.07 -25.85 16.61
N GLU A 15 29.49 -27.03 16.47
CA GLU A 15 29.96 -28.24 17.15
C GLU A 15 31.24 -28.81 16.52
N GLN A 16 31.36 -28.72 15.20
CA GLN A 16 32.58 -29.03 14.46
C GLN A 16 33.70 -28.04 14.83
N LEU A 17 33.42 -26.73 14.83
CA LEU A 17 34.38 -25.71 15.27
C LEU A 17 34.87 -25.97 16.70
N LYS A 18 33.95 -26.23 17.65
CA LYS A 18 34.30 -26.52 19.05
C LYS A 18 35.26 -27.69 19.20
N LYS A 19 35.22 -28.71 18.32
CA LYS A 19 36.13 -29.87 18.42
C LYS A 19 37.60 -29.49 18.22
N TYR A 20 37.89 -28.48 17.40
CA TYR A 20 39.27 -28.02 17.17
C TYR A 20 39.88 -27.27 18.36
N PHE A 21 39.05 -26.71 19.25
CA PHE A 21 39.47 -25.82 20.34
C PHE A 21 39.14 -26.37 21.75
N ARG A 22 38.97 -27.69 21.91
CA ARG A 22 38.80 -28.32 23.24
C ARG A 22 40.12 -28.42 23.99
N SER A 23 40.04 -28.57 25.32
CA SER A 23 41.22 -28.81 26.15
C SER A 23 42.04 -30.00 25.64
N GLY A 24 43.36 -29.83 25.57
CA GLY A 24 44.29 -30.83 25.05
C GLY A 24 44.46 -30.87 23.53
N MET A 25 43.68 -30.09 22.77
CA MET A 25 43.86 -29.96 21.33
C MET A 25 44.89 -28.86 21.00
N LEU A 26 45.62 -29.03 19.89
CA LEU A 26 46.54 -28.03 19.33
C LEU A 26 45.97 -27.50 18.00
N PRO A 27 45.22 -26.38 18.01
CA PRO A 27 44.68 -25.80 16.79
C PRO A 27 45.81 -25.34 15.86
N THR A 28 45.65 -25.53 14.55
CA THR A 28 46.58 -25.04 13.54
C THR A 28 46.17 -23.65 13.07
N GLU A 29 47.06 -22.95 12.36
CA GLU A 29 46.75 -21.69 11.68
C GLU A 29 45.46 -21.78 10.84
N ARG A 30 45.29 -22.89 10.11
CA ARG A 30 44.07 -23.14 9.32
C ARG A 30 42.81 -23.22 10.19
N HIS A 31 42.89 -23.77 11.40
CA HIS A 31 41.73 -23.79 12.32
C HIS A 31 41.37 -22.38 12.79
N PHE A 32 42.35 -21.51 12.99
CA PHE A 32 42.10 -20.09 13.32
C PHE A 32 41.50 -19.33 12.15
N ALA A 33 41.99 -19.52 10.92
CA ALA A 33 41.40 -18.92 9.73
C ALA A 33 39.92 -19.30 9.59
N ILE A 34 39.60 -20.60 9.68
CA ILE A 34 38.20 -21.08 9.63
C ILE A 34 37.35 -20.45 10.74
N LEU A 35 37.89 -20.26 11.95
CA LEU A 35 37.15 -19.60 13.03
C LEU A 35 36.89 -18.12 12.72
N ILE A 36 37.90 -17.38 12.26
CA ILE A 36 37.79 -15.95 11.92
C ILE A 36 36.77 -15.76 10.80
N ASP A 37 36.88 -16.53 9.72
CA ASP A 37 35.99 -16.46 8.57
C ASP A 37 34.55 -16.92 8.89
N SER A 38 34.35 -17.63 10.00
CA SER A 38 33.02 -18.04 10.48
C SER A 38 32.30 -16.97 11.31
N MET A 39 32.98 -15.87 11.64
CA MET A 39 32.45 -14.78 12.45
C MET A 39 32.03 -13.60 11.57
N PHE A 40 31.01 -12.86 12.01
CA PHE A 40 30.60 -11.64 11.30
C PHE A 40 31.64 -10.51 11.49
N ASN A 41 32.11 -9.96 10.38
CA ASN A 41 32.96 -8.79 10.29
C ASN A 41 32.15 -7.58 9.80
N LYS A 42 32.23 -6.47 10.54
CA LYS A 42 31.44 -5.26 10.25
C LYS A 42 31.76 -4.60 8.92
N VAL A 43 33.03 -4.64 8.51
CA VAL A 43 33.50 -3.97 7.29
C VAL A 43 33.30 -4.89 6.11
N ASP A 44 33.72 -6.15 6.25
CA ASP A 44 33.76 -7.09 5.13
C ASP A 44 32.36 -7.65 4.79
N ASP A 45 31.48 -7.83 5.78
CA ASP A 45 30.14 -8.40 5.54
C ASP A 45 29.06 -7.35 5.27
N GLY A 46 29.38 -6.06 5.36
CA GLY A 46 28.39 -5.00 5.14
C GLY A 46 27.22 -5.04 6.13
N ILE A 47 27.44 -5.54 7.35
CA ILE A 47 26.43 -5.58 8.42
C ILE A 47 27.01 -4.95 9.68
N ASN A 48 26.32 -3.95 10.23
CA ASN A 48 26.72 -3.30 11.48
C ASN A 48 25.53 -3.10 12.42
N LYS A 49 25.80 -2.93 13.70
CA LYS A 49 24.79 -2.59 14.70
C LYS A 49 25.33 -1.58 15.70
N ASP A 50 24.56 -0.54 15.94
CA ASP A 50 24.77 0.39 17.05
C ASP A 50 23.44 0.87 17.68
N ASN A 51 23.55 1.70 18.71
CA ASN A 51 22.40 2.20 19.46
C ASN A 51 21.65 3.36 18.78
N LYS A 52 22.23 3.98 17.75
CA LYS A 52 21.69 5.14 17.07
C LYS A 52 20.90 4.72 15.83
N ASP A 53 21.52 3.93 14.97
CA ASP A 53 21.05 3.57 13.64
C ASP A 53 20.48 2.13 13.60
N GLY A 54 20.63 1.36 14.69
CA GLY A 54 20.09 0.01 14.78
C GLY A 54 20.87 -0.99 13.94
N LEU A 55 20.18 -1.93 13.27
CA LEU A 55 20.81 -2.86 12.32
C LEU A 55 20.99 -2.17 10.97
N MET A 56 22.23 -1.96 10.58
CA MET A 56 22.63 -1.44 9.29
C MET A 56 22.95 -2.58 8.35
N ILE A 57 22.43 -2.50 7.12
CA ILE A 57 22.68 -3.43 6.03
C ILE A 57 23.16 -2.59 4.86
N PHE A 58 24.37 -2.88 4.38
CA PHE A 58 24.94 -2.21 3.22
C PHE A 58 24.78 -3.10 1.98
N PRO A 59 24.50 -2.53 0.81
CA PRO A 59 24.32 -3.29 -0.41
C PRO A 59 25.62 -3.99 -0.83
N ALA A 60 25.49 -5.19 -1.37
CA ALA A 60 26.61 -6.00 -1.84
C ALA A 60 26.51 -6.30 -3.35
N GLY A 61 27.64 -6.20 -4.04
CA GLY A 61 27.78 -6.46 -5.47
C GLY A 61 27.06 -5.43 -6.36
N ASP A 62 27.17 -5.61 -7.67
CA ASP A 62 26.65 -4.67 -8.67
C ASP A 62 25.11 -4.59 -8.68
N GLU A 63 24.42 -5.61 -8.17
CA GLU A 63 22.96 -5.66 -8.06
C GLU A 63 22.43 -4.99 -6.78
N GLU A 64 23.29 -4.38 -5.96
CA GLU A 64 22.92 -3.65 -4.74
C GLU A 64 22.04 -4.47 -3.77
N ILE A 65 22.38 -5.76 -3.66
CA ILE A 65 21.61 -6.70 -2.85
C ILE A 65 21.85 -6.41 -1.38
N LEU A 66 20.79 -6.11 -0.64
CA LEU A 66 20.80 -5.95 0.80
C LEU A 66 20.62 -7.30 1.51
N LEU A 67 19.67 -8.12 1.04
CA LEU A 67 19.37 -9.43 1.63
C LEU A 67 19.05 -10.45 0.55
N SER A 68 19.46 -11.71 0.78
CA SER A 68 19.13 -12.87 -0.05
C SER A 68 18.42 -13.93 0.78
N PHE A 69 17.28 -14.43 0.30
CA PHE A 69 16.46 -15.43 0.99
C PHE A 69 16.52 -16.76 0.23
N TYR A 70 16.89 -17.82 0.95
CA TYR A 70 17.00 -19.19 0.43
C TYR A 70 15.89 -20.05 1.07
N ASP A 71 15.28 -20.95 0.30
CA ASP A 71 14.25 -21.85 0.85
C ASP A 71 14.88 -22.96 1.72
N SER A 72 16.13 -23.34 1.42
CA SER A 72 16.89 -24.36 2.13
C SER A 72 18.40 -24.04 2.17
N LEU A 73 19.08 -24.49 3.21
CA LEU A 73 20.55 -24.42 3.33
C LEU A 73 21.29 -25.17 2.22
N LYS A 74 20.61 -26.08 1.51
CA LYS A 74 21.17 -26.84 0.38
C LYS A 74 21.09 -26.08 -0.94
N ASP A 75 20.31 -25.01 -1.00
CA ASP A 75 20.06 -24.29 -2.23
C ASP A 75 21.30 -23.47 -2.62
N LYS A 76 21.70 -23.59 -3.88
CA LYS A 76 22.86 -22.86 -4.40
C LYS A 76 22.56 -21.42 -4.78
N LYS A 77 21.27 -21.07 -4.88
CA LYS A 77 20.79 -19.76 -5.31
C LYS A 77 19.63 -19.34 -4.40
N ALA A 78 19.59 -18.05 -4.09
CA ALA A 78 18.46 -17.45 -3.38
C ALA A 78 17.20 -17.46 -4.27
N SER A 79 16.04 -17.63 -3.66
CA SER A 79 14.74 -17.55 -4.33
C SER A 79 14.24 -16.11 -4.39
N TRP A 80 14.54 -15.32 -3.36
CA TRP A 80 14.15 -13.90 -3.25
C TRP A 80 15.33 -13.03 -2.86
N ILE A 81 15.28 -11.76 -3.26
CA ILE A 81 16.25 -10.74 -2.87
C ILE A 81 15.56 -9.44 -2.48
N LEU A 82 16.12 -8.78 -1.48
CA LEU A 82 15.85 -7.38 -1.15
C LEU A 82 17.00 -6.53 -1.71
N VAL A 83 16.68 -5.56 -2.54
CA VAL A 83 17.64 -4.75 -3.29
C VAL A 83 17.44 -3.27 -2.98
N ASN A 84 18.53 -2.54 -2.88
CA ASN A 84 18.51 -1.08 -2.85
C ASN A 84 18.40 -0.55 -4.29
N GLY A 85 17.30 0.12 -4.61
CA GLY A 85 17.07 0.68 -5.94
C GLY A 85 17.93 1.92 -6.20
N GLN A 86 18.36 2.10 -7.45
CA GLN A 86 19.26 3.18 -7.88
C GLN A 86 18.62 4.04 -8.97
N GLY A 87 19.13 5.27 -9.16
CA GLY A 87 18.69 6.15 -10.25
C GLY A 87 17.21 6.50 -10.18
N GLU A 88 16.45 6.13 -11.23
CA GLU A 88 15.00 6.37 -11.30
C GLU A 88 14.18 5.46 -10.36
N THR A 89 14.77 4.37 -9.86
CA THR A 89 14.10 3.40 -8.97
C THR A 89 14.57 3.52 -7.52
N LYS A 90 15.01 4.70 -7.08
CA LYS A 90 15.40 4.94 -5.68
C LYS A 90 14.32 4.46 -4.69
N GLY A 91 14.71 3.55 -3.81
CA GLY A 91 13.81 2.91 -2.86
C GLY A 91 14.23 1.47 -2.56
N ILE A 92 13.31 0.69 -2.00
CA ILE A 92 13.56 -0.71 -1.63
C ILE A 92 12.73 -1.64 -2.50
N ILE A 93 13.40 -2.61 -3.14
CA ILE A 93 12.76 -3.56 -4.05
C ILE A 93 12.84 -4.96 -3.45
N LEU A 94 11.69 -5.63 -3.32
CA LEU A 94 11.63 -7.07 -3.09
C LEU A 94 11.21 -7.76 -4.38
N LYS A 95 12.00 -8.73 -4.81
CA LYS A 95 11.74 -9.49 -6.04
C LYS A 95 12.27 -10.92 -5.97
N GLN A 96 11.76 -11.76 -6.85
CA GLN A 96 12.33 -13.09 -7.08
C GLN A 96 13.70 -12.93 -7.76
N LYS A 97 14.68 -13.75 -7.36
CA LYS A 97 16.02 -13.67 -7.92
C LYS A 97 16.01 -14.11 -9.38
N GLY A 98 16.57 -13.30 -10.27
CA GLY A 98 16.58 -13.54 -11.72
C GLY A 98 15.40 -12.90 -12.46
N GLU A 99 14.38 -12.41 -11.75
CA GLU A 99 13.31 -11.64 -12.35
C GLU A 99 13.70 -10.17 -12.50
N LYS A 100 13.25 -9.59 -13.62
CA LYS A 100 13.49 -8.17 -13.92
C LYS A 100 12.58 -7.28 -13.09
N ASP A 101 11.29 -7.57 -13.12
CA ASP A 101 10.27 -6.71 -12.53
C ASP A 101 10.16 -6.92 -11.02
N PRO A 102 9.90 -5.86 -10.24
CA PRO A 102 9.75 -5.98 -8.80
C PRO A 102 8.46 -6.73 -8.46
N THR A 103 8.50 -7.56 -7.43
CA THR A 103 7.25 -8.08 -6.84
C THR A 103 6.56 -6.98 -6.06
N ILE A 104 7.33 -6.28 -5.22
CA ILE A 104 6.91 -5.04 -4.56
C ILE A 104 8.07 -4.05 -4.54
N PHE A 105 7.76 -2.80 -4.83
CA PHE A 105 8.69 -1.69 -4.82
C PHE A 105 8.18 -0.61 -3.89
N PHE A 106 9.00 -0.23 -2.91
CA PHE A 106 8.79 0.91 -2.03
C PHE A 106 9.65 2.07 -2.52
N GLN A 107 9.08 2.93 -3.36
CA GLN A 107 9.78 4.09 -3.91
C GLN A 107 9.90 5.21 -2.87
N GLU A 108 11.01 5.95 -2.95
CA GLU A 108 11.16 7.22 -2.24
C GLU A 108 9.97 8.16 -2.51
N GLY A 109 9.56 8.93 -1.50
CA GLY A 109 8.33 9.74 -1.58
C GLY A 109 7.04 8.98 -1.24
N GLY A 110 7.13 7.69 -0.88
CA GLY A 110 6.03 6.91 -0.31
C GLY A 110 5.07 6.34 -1.34
N PHE A 111 5.57 6.01 -2.54
CA PHE A 111 4.83 5.27 -3.55
C PHE A 111 5.13 3.78 -3.42
N VAL A 112 4.11 2.95 -3.66
CA VAL A 112 4.23 1.49 -3.64
C VAL A 112 3.78 0.94 -4.98
N GLY A 113 4.69 0.24 -5.68
CA GLY A 113 4.39 -0.53 -6.88
C GLY A 113 4.31 -2.03 -6.56
N ILE A 114 3.27 -2.72 -7.03
CA ILE A 114 3.19 -4.19 -7.02
C ILE A 114 3.25 -4.64 -8.48
N GLY A 115 4.32 -5.35 -8.86
CA GLY A 115 4.56 -5.73 -10.26
C GLY A 115 5.02 -4.58 -11.17
N THR A 116 5.41 -3.43 -10.62
CA THR A 116 5.89 -2.25 -11.37
C THR A 116 6.96 -1.50 -10.59
N ASP A 117 7.96 -0.97 -11.28
CA ASP A 117 9.05 -0.15 -10.75
C ASP A 117 8.82 1.36 -10.95
N LYS A 118 7.70 1.75 -11.58
CA LYS A 118 7.34 3.14 -11.89
C LYS A 118 5.89 3.45 -11.51
N PRO A 119 5.53 3.38 -10.22
CA PRO A 119 4.18 3.68 -9.77
C PRO A 119 3.83 5.17 -10.03
N SER A 120 2.75 5.40 -10.77
CA SER A 120 2.21 6.74 -11.08
C SER A 120 1.29 7.29 -9.99
N GLN A 121 0.88 6.43 -9.06
CA GLN A 121 0.01 6.74 -7.93
C GLN A 121 0.58 6.15 -6.65
N LYS A 122 0.16 6.65 -5.47
CA LYS A 122 0.67 6.19 -4.17
C LYS A 122 0.66 4.67 -4.00
N LEU A 123 -0.32 3.99 -4.60
CA LEU A 123 -0.34 2.55 -4.76
C LEU A 123 -0.71 2.22 -6.20
N GLU A 124 0.16 1.51 -6.91
CA GLU A 124 -0.10 0.98 -8.24
C GLU A 124 0.09 -0.54 -8.24
N VAL A 125 -0.86 -1.27 -8.81
CA VAL A 125 -0.81 -2.73 -8.97
C VAL A 125 -0.87 -3.05 -10.45
N ALA A 126 0.22 -3.60 -10.99
CA ALA A 126 0.29 -4.09 -12.36
C ALA A 126 -0.43 -5.47 -12.46
N GLY A 127 -1.76 -5.45 -12.40
CA GLY A 127 -2.56 -6.66 -12.44
C GLY A 127 -3.97 -6.48 -11.87
N LEU A 128 -4.64 -7.61 -11.62
CA LEU A 128 -5.97 -7.62 -11.01
C LEU A 128 -5.88 -7.54 -9.48
N ILE A 129 -6.77 -6.75 -8.88
CA ILE A 129 -6.92 -6.65 -7.43
C ILE A 129 -8.15 -7.46 -7.00
N ALA A 130 -7.94 -8.53 -6.24
CA ALA A 130 -9.01 -9.20 -5.50
C ALA A 130 -9.12 -8.56 -4.10
N SER A 131 -10.32 -8.13 -3.70
CA SER A 131 -10.54 -7.48 -2.39
C SER A 131 -11.82 -7.98 -1.73
N GLN A 132 -11.81 -8.11 -0.40
CA GLN A 132 -13.04 -8.42 0.36
C GLN A 132 -13.99 -7.21 0.42
N GLY A 133 -13.46 -6.00 0.29
CA GLY A 133 -14.23 -4.76 0.27
C GLY A 133 -13.34 -3.54 0.08
N ARG A 134 -13.98 -2.39 -0.20
CA ARG A 134 -13.32 -1.09 -0.31
C ARG A 134 -14.14 -0.04 0.40
N GLU A 135 -13.46 0.84 1.13
CA GLU A 135 -14.06 1.99 1.79
C GLU A 135 -13.50 3.30 1.21
N GLY A 136 -14.37 4.20 0.77
CA GLY A 136 -13.98 5.55 0.40
C GLY A 136 -13.66 6.40 1.63
N VAL A 137 -12.42 6.89 1.70
CA VAL A 137 -11.91 7.65 2.87
C VAL A 137 -11.69 9.14 2.58
N TYR A 138 -11.99 9.62 1.37
CA TYR A 138 -11.80 11.02 1.00
C TYR A 138 -12.68 11.95 1.85
N LYS A 139 -13.96 11.61 2.01
CA LYS A 139 -14.86 12.28 2.95
C LYS A 139 -15.81 11.28 3.59
N LYS A 140 -15.95 11.35 4.90
CA LYS A 140 -16.95 10.59 5.66
C LYS A 140 -17.70 11.53 6.59
N GLY A 141 -18.97 11.24 6.85
CA GLY A 141 -19.77 12.10 7.71
C GLY A 141 -21.18 11.60 7.97
N LYS A 142 -21.89 12.38 8.77
CA LYS A 142 -23.30 12.20 9.10
C LYS A 142 -24.03 13.52 8.87
N ILE A 143 -25.18 13.45 8.19
CA ILE A 143 -26.11 14.57 8.00
C ILE A 143 -27.52 14.12 8.40
N LEU A 144 -28.45 15.05 8.62
CA LEU A 144 -29.81 14.70 8.99
C LEU A 144 -30.56 14.01 7.84
N ALA A 145 -31.35 12.98 8.17
CA ALA A 145 -32.28 12.31 7.26
C ALA A 145 -33.69 12.94 7.34
N ASP A 146 -33.75 14.26 7.24
CA ASP A 146 -34.95 15.08 7.51
C ASP A 146 -35.75 15.44 6.25
N GLY A 147 -35.33 14.99 5.07
CA GLY A 147 -35.94 15.34 3.80
C GLY A 147 -35.38 16.60 3.14
N LYS A 148 -34.43 17.30 3.80
CA LYS A 148 -33.77 18.51 3.29
C LYS A 148 -32.42 18.18 2.69
N TRP A 149 -31.95 19.05 1.78
CA TRP A 149 -30.63 18.92 1.16
C TRP A 149 -29.54 19.39 2.13
N HIS A 150 -28.48 18.60 2.28
CA HIS A 150 -27.30 18.94 3.06
C HIS A 150 -26.05 18.81 2.18
N ASP A 151 -25.10 19.72 2.36
CA ASP A 151 -23.81 19.68 1.68
C ASP A 151 -22.95 18.56 2.26
N VAL A 152 -22.33 17.76 1.37
CA VAL A 152 -21.38 16.71 1.75
C VAL A 152 -19.97 16.96 1.22
N LEU A 153 -19.87 17.74 0.14
CA LEU A 153 -18.63 18.32 -0.38
C LEU A 153 -18.94 19.76 -0.80
N THR A 154 -18.05 20.69 -0.48
CA THR A 154 -18.18 22.13 -0.74
C THR A 154 -16.94 22.64 -1.47
N GLU A 155 -17.01 23.87 -1.98
CA GLU A 155 -15.84 24.59 -2.53
C GLU A 155 -15.14 23.82 -3.66
N LEU A 156 -15.91 23.09 -4.47
CA LEU A 156 -15.36 22.33 -5.58
C LEU A 156 -15.15 23.24 -6.78
N ASN A 157 -14.04 22.97 -7.49
CA ASN A 157 -13.65 23.59 -8.73
C ASN A 157 -13.01 22.53 -9.66
N GLY A 158 -12.96 22.80 -10.96
CA GLY A 158 -12.37 21.88 -11.94
C GLY A 158 -13.11 20.54 -12.07
N CYS A 159 -12.44 19.58 -12.69
CA CYS A 159 -13.00 18.26 -12.98
C CYS A 159 -13.02 17.40 -11.72
N GLN A 160 -14.19 16.86 -11.40
CA GLN A 160 -14.40 16.08 -10.19
C GLN A 160 -15.12 14.77 -10.52
N GLY A 161 -14.60 13.68 -9.96
CA GLY A 161 -15.21 12.36 -10.03
C GLY A 161 -15.25 11.71 -8.67
N PHE A 162 -16.45 11.39 -8.19
CA PHE A 162 -16.65 10.77 -6.88
C PHE A 162 -17.51 9.53 -6.95
N GLU A 163 -17.20 8.57 -6.09
CA GLU A 163 -18.10 7.50 -5.70
C GLU A 163 -18.66 7.79 -4.32
N VAL A 164 -19.98 7.71 -4.17
CA VAL A 164 -20.70 7.97 -2.93
C VAL A 164 -21.42 6.71 -2.49
N MET A 165 -21.06 6.23 -1.29
CA MET A 165 -21.83 5.24 -0.54
C MET A 165 -22.54 5.94 0.61
N ALA A 166 -23.86 5.83 0.70
CA ALA A 166 -24.62 6.45 1.77
C ALA A 166 -25.76 5.55 2.27
N HIS A 167 -25.89 5.40 3.57
CA HIS A 167 -27.01 4.70 4.19
C HIS A 167 -27.80 5.64 5.09
N ALA A 168 -29.12 5.47 5.12
CA ALA A 168 -30.00 6.14 6.07
C ALA A 168 -30.95 5.11 6.64
N GLY A 169 -31.14 5.14 7.95
CA GLY A 169 -32.14 4.30 8.58
C GLY A 169 -32.11 4.41 10.09
N ARG A 170 -33.20 3.97 10.71
CA ARG A 170 -33.33 3.86 12.15
C ARG A 170 -33.67 2.42 12.49
N LYS A 171 -32.90 1.84 13.41
CA LYS A 171 -33.12 0.48 13.91
C LYS A 171 -34.60 0.31 14.28
N GLU A 172 -35.24 -0.73 13.74
CA GLU A 172 -36.63 -1.13 14.06
C GLU A 172 -37.72 -0.08 13.73
N LYS A 173 -37.43 0.93 12.90
CA LYS A 173 -38.43 1.95 12.49
C LYS A 173 -38.88 1.82 11.03
N GLY A 174 -38.46 0.77 10.32
CA GLY A 174 -39.00 0.39 9.01
C GLY A 174 -38.71 1.37 7.85
N LYS A 175 -37.77 2.32 8.02
CA LYS A 175 -37.31 3.23 6.96
C LYS A 175 -35.81 3.05 6.76
N TYR A 176 -35.42 2.46 5.63
CA TYR A 176 -34.02 2.27 5.27
C TYR A 176 -33.78 2.62 3.82
N ALA A 177 -32.62 3.20 3.54
CA ALA A 177 -32.10 3.44 2.20
C ALA A 177 -30.59 3.16 2.17
N LEU A 178 -30.13 2.56 1.09
CA LEU A 178 -28.72 2.38 0.79
C LEU A 178 -28.46 2.83 -0.64
N LEU A 179 -27.68 3.89 -0.79
CA LEU A 179 -27.33 4.54 -2.04
C LEU A 179 -25.88 4.19 -2.42
N HIS A 180 -25.71 3.82 -3.68
CA HIS A 180 -24.44 3.91 -4.41
C HIS A 180 -24.62 4.89 -5.56
N ALA A 181 -23.70 5.85 -5.70
CA ALA A 181 -23.74 6.82 -6.77
C ALA A 181 -22.34 7.16 -7.30
N THR A 182 -22.23 7.31 -8.61
CA THR A 182 -21.07 7.90 -9.29
C THR A 182 -21.44 9.30 -9.74
N ALA A 183 -20.78 10.31 -9.18
CA ALA A 183 -21.04 11.72 -9.43
C ALA A 183 -19.86 12.34 -10.20
N LEU A 184 -20.14 12.82 -11.42
CA LEU A 184 -19.16 13.41 -12.32
C LEU A 184 -19.56 14.86 -12.65
N SER A 185 -18.60 15.77 -12.61
CA SER A 185 -18.77 17.17 -12.99
C SER A 185 -17.47 17.75 -13.53
N THR A 186 -17.53 18.65 -14.51
CA THR A 186 -16.34 19.40 -14.97
C THR A 186 -16.23 20.77 -14.33
N TYR A 187 -17.37 21.39 -14.00
CA TYR A 187 -17.52 22.68 -13.30
C TYR A 187 -18.97 22.80 -12.79
N GLY A 188 -19.29 23.79 -11.95
CA GLY A 188 -20.67 24.13 -11.64
C GLY A 188 -21.43 24.64 -12.87
N ASN A 189 -22.76 24.48 -12.88
CA ASN A 189 -23.64 24.76 -14.03
C ASN A 189 -23.26 24.05 -15.35
N SER A 190 -22.34 23.09 -15.30
CA SER A 190 -22.04 22.22 -16.44
C SER A 190 -23.13 21.16 -16.65
N LYS A 191 -23.00 20.36 -17.71
CA LYS A 191 -23.85 19.19 -17.97
C LYS A 191 -23.45 17.99 -17.08
N ALA A 192 -23.29 18.23 -15.78
CA ALA A 192 -22.88 17.23 -14.81
C ALA A 192 -23.84 16.02 -14.76
N LYS A 193 -23.31 14.84 -14.44
CA LYS A 193 -24.06 13.58 -14.44
C LYS A 193 -23.89 12.85 -13.12
N ILE A 194 -24.99 12.27 -12.64
CA ILE A 194 -24.99 11.37 -11.49
C ILE A 194 -25.70 10.09 -11.91
N SER A 195 -24.95 8.99 -12.01
CA SER A 195 -25.51 7.65 -12.08
C SER A 195 -25.67 7.11 -10.66
N LYS A 196 -26.82 6.49 -10.34
CA LYS A 196 -27.09 6.04 -8.98
C LYS A 196 -28.08 4.89 -8.92
N THR A 197 -27.89 4.03 -7.93
CA THR A 197 -28.83 2.97 -7.52
C THR A 197 -29.12 3.12 -6.04
N CYS A 198 -30.38 2.94 -5.64
CA CYS A 198 -30.77 3.04 -4.24
C CYS A 198 -31.70 1.89 -3.85
N ALA A 199 -31.19 0.97 -3.05
CA ALA A 199 -32.03 0.00 -2.34
C ALA A 199 -32.80 0.71 -1.22
N HIS A 200 -33.98 0.20 -0.89
CA HIS A 200 -34.83 0.77 0.16
C HIS A 200 -35.71 -0.29 0.82
N TYR A 201 -36.19 0.04 2.02
CA TYR A 201 -37.20 -0.74 2.75
C TYR A 201 -38.36 0.17 3.17
N GLY A 202 -39.57 -0.39 3.16
CA GLY A 202 -40.82 0.34 3.36
C GLY A 202 -41.32 0.96 2.06
N PHE A 203 -41.79 2.21 2.12
CA PHE A 203 -42.36 2.89 0.95
C PHE A 203 -41.30 3.23 -0.11
N TRP A 204 -41.72 3.24 -1.38
CA TRP A 204 -40.85 3.49 -2.53
C TRP A 204 -40.08 4.82 -2.53
N TRP A 205 -40.56 5.81 -1.77
CA TRP A 205 -39.88 7.10 -1.57
C TRP A 205 -38.86 7.09 -0.42
N ASN A 206 -38.68 5.99 0.31
CA ASN A 206 -37.62 5.84 1.30
C ASN A 206 -36.26 5.68 0.60
N ARG A 207 -35.81 6.70 -0.12
CA ARG A 207 -34.55 6.69 -0.88
C ARG A 207 -33.72 7.91 -0.55
N ILE A 208 -32.40 7.80 -0.76
CA ILE A 208 -31.49 8.94 -0.73
C ILE A 208 -31.37 9.50 -2.15
N SER A 209 -31.28 10.82 -2.25
CA SER A 209 -31.01 11.54 -3.49
C SER A 209 -29.69 12.30 -3.37
N CYS A 210 -29.01 12.41 -4.50
CA CYS A 210 -27.77 13.13 -4.68
C CYS A 210 -27.94 14.15 -5.81
N ARG A 211 -27.38 15.35 -5.68
CA ARG A 211 -27.38 16.40 -6.71
C ARG A 211 -26.12 17.26 -6.67
N TRP A 212 -25.77 17.83 -7.81
CA TRP A 212 -24.87 18.97 -7.95
C TRP A 212 -25.65 20.28 -7.81
N ILE A 213 -25.04 21.29 -7.21
CA ILE A 213 -25.56 22.67 -7.15
C ILE A 213 -24.40 23.65 -6.96
N GLY A 214 -24.58 24.91 -7.34
CA GLY A 214 -23.62 25.99 -7.10
C GLY A 214 -23.15 26.65 -8.40
N GLU A 215 -22.13 27.48 -8.27
CA GLU A 215 -21.59 28.31 -9.36
C GLU A 215 -20.44 27.61 -10.07
N THR A 216 -20.04 28.13 -11.23
CA THR A 216 -19.04 27.50 -12.11
C THR A 216 -17.77 27.08 -11.38
N LYS A 217 -17.18 27.94 -10.54
CA LYS A 217 -15.93 27.66 -9.78
C LYS A 217 -16.13 27.43 -8.28
N ASN A 218 -17.38 27.29 -7.84
CA ASN A 218 -17.73 27.00 -6.45
C ASN A 218 -19.03 26.22 -6.41
N TYR A 219 -18.91 24.93 -6.67
CA TYR A 219 -20.03 24.01 -6.66
C TYR A 219 -19.88 22.97 -5.56
N ARG A 220 -20.97 22.26 -5.29
CA ARG A 220 -21.07 21.34 -4.15
C ARG A 220 -21.92 20.13 -4.48
N LEU A 221 -21.61 19.05 -3.78
CA LEU A 221 -22.37 17.80 -3.82
C LEU A 221 -23.29 17.76 -2.61
N GLN A 222 -24.58 17.52 -2.84
CA GLN A 222 -25.58 17.45 -1.77
C GLN A 222 -26.25 16.09 -1.71
N LEU A 223 -26.59 15.66 -0.49
CA LEU A 223 -27.41 14.49 -0.22
C LEU A 223 -28.69 14.88 0.53
N LYS A 224 -29.74 14.08 0.34
CA LYS A 224 -30.94 14.10 1.19
C LYS A 224 -31.66 12.76 1.19
N THR A 225 -32.46 12.50 2.21
CA THR A 225 -33.56 11.54 2.08
C THR A 225 -34.71 12.18 1.30
N ARG A 226 -35.50 11.39 0.58
CA ARG A 226 -36.69 11.90 -0.14
C ARG A 226 -37.89 12.16 0.77
N SER A 227 -37.88 11.58 1.96
CA SER A 227 -38.85 11.82 3.03
C SER A 227 -38.13 12.04 4.37
N ASN A 228 -38.84 12.55 5.36
CA ASN A 228 -38.31 12.66 6.72
C ASN A 228 -38.35 11.29 7.41
N TYR A 229 -37.20 10.82 7.89
CA TYR A 229 -37.04 9.52 8.56
C TYR A 229 -37.29 9.59 10.07
N GLY A 230 -37.64 10.79 10.57
CA GLY A 230 -37.99 11.06 11.96
C GLY A 230 -36.83 11.65 12.75
N LYS A 231 -37.12 12.03 14.00
CA LYS A 231 -36.15 12.63 14.92
C LYS A 231 -34.89 11.75 15.06
N ASP A 232 -33.73 12.39 15.01
CA ASP A 232 -32.40 11.78 15.13
C ASP A 232 -32.01 10.79 14.02
N ALA A 233 -32.81 10.67 12.96
CA ALA A 233 -32.42 9.90 11.78
C ALA A 233 -31.27 10.63 11.06
N VAL A 234 -30.23 9.87 10.68
CA VAL A 234 -29.09 10.40 9.93
C VAL A 234 -28.84 9.61 8.64
N ILE A 235 -28.26 10.30 7.66
CA ILE A 235 -27.57 9.67 6.53
C ILE A 235 -26.09 9.60 6.94
N THR A 236 -25.53 8.39 7.03
CA THR A 236 -24.08 8.21 7.12
C THR A 236 -23.54 7.97 5.73
N PHE A 237 -22.53 8.73 5.33
CA PHE A 237 -21.97 8.66 3.98
C PHE A 237 -20.45 8.51 4.01
N ARG A 238 -19.93 7.96 2.91
CA ARG A 238 -18.52 7.75 2.61
C ARG A 238 -18.31 8.06 1.13
N ILE A 239 -17.27 8.82 0.84
CA ILE A 239 -16.95 9.29 -0.51
C ILE A 239 -15.53 8.88 -0.83
N ALA A 240 -15.33 8.29 -2.02
CA ALA A 240 -14.03 8.07 -2.63
C ALA A 240 -13.85 9.04 -3.81
N LYS A 241 -12.60 9.48 -4.04
CA LYS A 241 -12.20 10.08 -5.31
C LYS A 241 -12.06 8.98 -6.36
N LEU A 242 -12.66 9.20 -7.52
CA LEU A 242 -12.44 8.43 -8.75
C LEU A 242 -11.53 9.20 -9.72
N TRP A 243 -11.41 10.50 -9.50
CA TRP A 243 -10.57 11.42 -10.26
C TRP A 243 -10.08 12.52 -9.33
N ASP A 244 -8.83 12.94 -9.51
CA ASP A 244 -8.23 14.08 -8.81
C ASP A 244 -7.39 14.87 -9.82
N ASP A 245 -7.66 16.16 -9.99
CA ASP A 245 -6.89 17.03 -10.89
C ASP A 245 -5.50 17.36 -10.34
N SER A 246 -5.10 16.81 -9.19
CA SER A 246 -3.79 17.06 -8.54
C SER A 246 -2.58 16.70 -9.39
N PHE A 247 -2.74 16.00 -10.52
CA PHE A 247 -1.67 15.75 -11.49
C PHE A 247 -1.60 16.80 -12.63
N LEU A 248 -2.62 17.64 -12.77
CA LEU A 248 -2.70 18.75 -13.71
C LEU A 248 -2.27 20.09 -13.07
N GLU A 249 -2.11 20.11 -11.75
CA GLU A 249 -1.51 21.24 -11.05
C GLU A 249 0.00 21.24 -11.37
N GLU A 250 0.45 22.27 -12.10
CA GLU A 250 1.88 22.58 -12.33
C GLU A 250 2.63 22.87 -11.01
#